data_AF-A0AAD4DCA2-F1
#
_entry.id   AF-A0AAD4DCA2-F1
#
_cell.length_a   1.000
_cell.length_b   1.000
_cell.length_c   1.000
_cell.angle_alpha   90.00
_cell.angle_beta   90.00
_cell.angle_gamma   90.00
#
_symmetry.space_group_name_H-M   'P 1'
#
loop_
_entity.id
_entity.type
_entity.pdbx_description
1 polymer ?
#
loop_
_entity_poly.entity_id
_entity_poly.type
_entity_poly.pdbx_seq_one_letter_code
_entity_poly.pdbx_strand_id
1 'polypeptide(L)'
;MPFKGESIEFMDPVSDKFKDLQALFANRLVKLYLITHDIFESPEYDSFLYLNQLYYHGTSHCGCLAQQAISASKNSIKASEWCKNQGCATRGILNNGHLLTRSGRGHFFTPQTTIAQEYAVSRSQLHNHLHLSFLSVFIVKAQNIIKHPTPDYFYVSSDTDILPCFLAIVRRQ
;
A
#
# COMPACT_ATOMS: atom_id res chain seq x y z
N MET A 1 -0.23 11.60 14.55
CA MET A 1 -0.76 10.22 14.52
C MET A 1 -0.47 9.62 13.15
N PRO A 2 -0.32 8.29 13.00
CA PRO A 2 -0.14 7.65 11.70
C PRO A 2 -1.33 7.92 10.77
N PHE A 3 -1.08 8.10 9.48
CA PHE A 3 -2.15 8.23 8.49
C PHE A 3 -2.78 6.86 8.22
N LYS A 4 -3.97 6.64 8.78
CA LYS A 4 -4.84 5.50 8.48
C LYS A 4 -5.85 5.87 7.38
N GLY A 5 -6.33 4.87 6.64
CA GLY A 5 -7.42 5.05 5.70
C GLY A 5 -8.76 5.22 6.42
N GLU A 6 -9.55 6.20 5.98
CA GLU A 6 -10.97 6.32 6.31
C GLU A 6 -11.78 5.43 5.37
N SER A 7 -11.64 5.67 4.07
CA SER A 7 -12.18 4.86 3.01
C SER A 7 -11.14 4.61 1.91
N ILE A 8 -11.50 3.71 0.99
CA ILE A 8 -10.75 3.47 -0.22
C ILE A 8 -11.71 3.56 -1.40
N GLU A 9 -11.27 4.25 -2.44
CA GLU A 9 -12.07 4.56 -3.62
C GLU A 9 -11.48 3.88 -4.84
N PHE A 10 -12.32 3.21 -5.61
CA PHE A 10 -11.86 2.53 -6.81
C PHE A 10 -11.45 3.54 -7.87
N MET A 11 -10.24 3.39 -8.41
CA MET A 11 -9.74 4.20 -9.52
C MET A 11 -10.13 3.56 -10.85
N ASP A 12 -10.83 4.33 -11.69
CA ASP A 12 -11.23 3.87 -13.02
C ASP A 12 -10.00 3.49 -13.87
N PRO A 13 -9.97 2.31 -14.51
CA PRO A 13 -8.93 1.91 -15.44
C PRO A 13 -8.67 2.89 -16.59
N VAL A 14 -9.63 3.73 -16.95
CA VAL A 14 -9.43 4.76 -17.99
C VAL A 14 -8.72 6.02 -17.48
N SER A 15 -8.62 6.20 -16.17
CA SER A 15 -7.93 7.36 -15.57
C SER A 15 -6.43 7.34 -15.88
N ASP A 16 -5.84 8.53 -16.07
CA ASP A 16 -4.40 8.64 -16.38
C ASP A 16 -3.54 8.06 -15.26
N LYS A 17 -3.94 8.30 -14.00
CA LYS A 17 -3.25 7.75 -12.84
C LYS A 17 -3.21 6.22 -12.84
N PHE A 18 -4.30 5.56 -13.25
CA PHE A 18 -4.32 4.12 -13.38
C PHE A 18 -3.38 3.66 -14.48
N LYS A 19 -3.43 4.28 -15.67
CA LYS A 19 -2.56 3.94 -16.82
C LYS A 19 -1.07 4.11 -16.50
N ASP A 20 -0.71 5.20 -15.83
CA ASP A 20 0.66 5.46 -15.39
C ASP A 20 1.17 4.33 -14.49
N LEU A 21 0.37 3.94 -13.49
CA LEU A 21 0.73 2.87 -12.58
C LEU A 21 0.68 1.49 -13.26
N GLN A 22 -0.23 1.27 -14.21
CA GLN A 22 -0.31 0.04 -14.99
C GLN A 22 1.01 -0.26 -15.71
N ALA A 23 1.62 0.76 -16.33
CA ALA A 23 2.91 0.64 -16.99
C ALA A 23 4.02 0.30 -15.98
N LEU A 24 4.05 0.96 -14.82
CA LEU A 24 5.04 0.71 -13.76
C LEU A 24 4.93 -0.68 -13.13
N PHE A 25 3.74 -1.29 -13.15
CA PHE A 25 3.50 -2.66 -12.71
C PHE A 25 3.58 -3.67 -13.88
N ALA A 26 4.24 -3.33 -14.98
CA ALA A 26 4.43 -4.20 -16.14
C ALA A 26 3.12 -4.84 -16.64
N ASN A 27 2.05 -4.04 -16.69
CA ASN A 27 0.70 -4.46 -17.07
C ASN A 27 0.05 -5.54 -16.18
N ARG A 28 0.51 -5.70 -14.93
CA ARG A 28 -0.03 -6.66 -13.96
C ARG A 28 -0.95 -6.04 -12.92
N LEU A 29 -1.15 -4.72 -12.94
CA LEU A 29 -2.09 -4.06 -12.05
C LEU A 29 -3.54 -4.47 -12.44
N VAL A 30 -4.30 -4.89 -11.43
CA VAL A 30 -5.66 -5.44 -11.57
C VAL A 30 -6.69 -4.45 -11.07
N LYS A 31 -6.44 -3.90 -9.88
CA LYS A 31 -7.24 -2.82 -9.30
C LYS A 31 -6.33 -1.84 -8.60
N LEU A 32 -6.71 -0.57 -8.65
CA LEU A 32 -6.07 0.51 -7.93
C LEU A 32 -7.15 1.18 -7.08
N TYR A 33 -6.80 1.45 -5.83
CA TYR A 33 -7.66 2.18 -4.92
C TYR A 33 -6.93 3.43 -4.42
N LEU A 34 -7.59 4.58 -4.46
CA LEU A 34 -7.19 5.77 -3.73
C LEU A 34 -7.55 5.57 -2.26
N ILE A 35 -6.62 5.87 -1.35
CA ILE A 35 -6.87 5.82 0.09
C ILE A 35 -7.20 7.26 0.53
N THR A 36 -8.35 7.43 1.17
CA THR A 36 -8.77 8.71 1.77
C THR A 36 -8.47 8.69 3.27
N HIS A 37 -8.30 9.86 3.87
CA HIS A 37 -7.89 10.00 5.27
C HIS A 37 -8.79 11.02 5.98
N ASP A 38 -9.16 10.78 7.24
CA ASP A 38 -9.99 11.71 8.02
C ASP A 38 -9.34 13.10 8.25
N ILE A 39 -8.07 13.30 7.87
CA ILE A 39 -7.23 14.44 8.28
C ILE A 39 -6.79 15.29 7.08
N PHE A 40 -7.69 15.55 6.13
CA PHE A 40 -7.39 16.39 4.94
C PHE A 40 -7.02 17.85 5.26
N GLU A 41 -7.10 18.29 6.51
CA GLU A 41 -6.89 19.69 6.92
C GLU A 41 -5.79 19.88 7.99
N SER A 42 -4.87 18.92 8.18
CA SER A 42 -3.72 19.16 9.06
C SER A 42 -2.49 19.69 8.32
N PRO A 43 -1.69 20.58 8.93
CA PRO A 43 -0.43 21.07 8.34
C PRO A 43 0.53 19.93 7.95
N GLU A 44 0.49 18.81 8.68
CA GLU A 44 1.28 17.62 8.35
C GLU A 44 0.80 16.99 7.03
N TYR A 45 -0.50 16.91 6.77
CA TYR A 45 -1.02 16.39 5.50
C TYR A 45 -0.58 17.27 4.31
N ASP A 46 -0.68 18.58 4.45
CA ASP A 46 -0.28 19.54 3.40
C ASP A 46 1.18 19.37 3.01
N SER A 47 2.05 19.08 3.97
CA SER A 47 3.47 18.87 3.71
C SER A 47 3.75 17.66 2.78
N PHE A 48 2.86 16.67 2.70
CA PHE A 48 2.96 15.57 1.73
C PHE A 48 2.50 15.97 0.32
N LEU A 49 1.65 16.99 0.17
CA LEU A 49 1.15 17.41 -1.14
C LEU A 49 2.30 17.88 -2.04
N TYR A 50 3.33 18.51 -1.46
CA TYR A 50 4.53 18.99 -2.15
C TYR A 50 5.54 17.90 -2.52
N LEU A 51 5.38 16.68 -2.02
CA LEU A 51 6.24 15.56 -2.37
C LEU A 51 5.85 14.97 -3.72
N ASN A 52 6.78 14.93 -4.66
CA ASN A 52 6.58 14.33 -5.98
C ASN A 52 6.97 12.84 -6.02
N GLN A 53 7.88 12.42 -5.15
CA GLN A 53 8.38 11.04 -5.14
C GLN A 53 7.37 10.09 -4.51
N LEU A 54 7.08 8.99 -5.20
CA LEU A 54 6.33 7.86 -4.68
C LEU A 54 7.29 6.75 -4.27
N TYR A 55 6.91 6.04 -3.22
CA TYR A 55 7.58 4.82 -2.79
C TYR A 55 6.56 3.68 -2.68
N TYR A 56 7.06 2.46 -2.71
CA TYR A 56 6.27 1.24 -2.76
C TYR A 56 6.58 0.35 -1.56
N HIS A 57 5.53 -0.20 -0.98
CA HIS A 57 5.60 -1.15 0.13
C HIS A 57 4.74 -2.38 -0.18
N GLY A 58 5.40 -3.50 -0.46
CA GLY A 58 4.71 -4.79 -0.58
C GLY A 58 4.28 -5.31 0.79
N THR A 59 3.12 -5.96 0.87
CA THR A 59 2.67 -6.58 2.12
C THR A 59 1.93 -7.88 1.88
N SER A 60 1.74 -8.66 2.96
CA SER A 60 0.95 -9.88 2.93
C SER A 60 -0.54 -9.59 3.09
N HIS A 61 -1.35 -10.57 2.74
CA HIS A 61 -2.79 -10.56 2.97
C HIS A 61 -3.28 -11.98 3.28
N CYS A 62 -4.44 -12.09 3.92
CA CYS A 62 -5.02 -13.37 4.33
C CYS A 62 -5.86 -14.05 3.22
N GLY A 63 -5.58 -13.78 1.94
CA GLY A 63 -6.43 -14.18 0.81
C GLY A 63 -7.56 -13.21 0.43
N CYS A 64 -7.78 -12.12 1.18
CA CYS A 64 -8.87 -11.18 0.89
C CYS A 64 -8.79 -10.53 -0.50
N LEU A 65 -7.60 -10.40 -1.09
CA LEU A 65 -7.45 -9.83 -2.43
C LEU A 65 -8.10 -10.65 -3.53
N ALA A 66 -8.22 -11.98 -3.39
CA ALA A 66 -8.87 -12.81 -4.41
C ALA A 66 -10.34 -12.40 -4.58
N GLN A 67 -11.04 -12.18 -3.46
CA GLN A 67 -12.41 -11.66 -3.46
C GLN A 67 -12.46 -10.23 -4.00
N GLN A 68 -11.52 -9.36 -3.60
CA GLN A 68 -11.51 -7.97 -4.05
C GLN A 68 -11.16 -7.82 -5.54
N ALA A 69 -10.35 -8.73 -6.10
CA ALA A 69 -9.99 -8.71 -7.51
C ALA A 69 -11.18 -9.02 -8.43
N ILE A 70 -12.07 -9.92 -8.00
CA ILE A 70 -13.24 -10.36 -8.79
C ILE A 70 -14.53 -9.63 -8.44
N SER A 71 -14.61 -8.96 -7.29
CA SER A 71 -15.80 -8.23 -6.88
C SER A 71 -16.12 -7.11 -7.87
N ALA A 72 -17.41 -6.80 -8.04
CA ALA A 72 -17.81 -5.57 -8.69
C ALA A 72 -17.16 -4.39 -7.94
N SER A 73 -16.57 -3.47 -8.69
CA SER A 73 -15.95 -2.29 -8.10
C SER A 73 -17.02 -1.44 -7.43
N LYS A 74 -16.98 -1.39 -6.10
CA LYS A 74 -17.71 -0.38 -5.33
C LYS A 74 -16.92 0.93 -5.44
N ASN A 75 -17.63 2.03 -5.66
CA ASN A 75 -17.02 3.35 -5.79
C ASN A 75 -16.23 3.73 -4.52
N SER A 76 -16.74 3.36 -3.34
CA SER A 76 -16.05 3.57 -2.07
C SER A 76 -16.32 2.41 -1.10
N ILE A 77 -15.30 2.04 -0.33
CA ILE A 77 -15.34 1.01 0.72
C ILE A 77 -14.70 1.62 1.96
N LYS A 78 -15.34 1.55 3.13
CA LYS A 78 -14.67 1.95 4.37
C LYS A 78 -13.44 1.09 4.61
N ALA A 79 -12.31 1.68 5.00
CA ALA A 79 -11.08 0.93 5.23
C ALA A 79 -11.30 -0.22 6.24
N SER A 80 -12.10 0.04 7.28
CA SER A 80 -12.50 -0.92 8.31
C SER A 80 -13.28 -2.14 7.78
N GLU A 81 -13.93 -2.01 6.62
CA GLU A 81 -14.74 -3.05 5.98
C GLU A 81 -13.95 -3.87 4.94
N TRP A 82 -12.70 -3.50 4.64
CA TRP A 82 -11.87 -4.17 3.63
C TRP A 82 -11.75 -5.68 3.85
N CYS A 83 -11.52 -6.07 5.10
CA CYS A 83 -11.28 -7.45 5.50
C CYS A 83 -11.67 -7.66 6.95
N LYS A 84 -12.29 -8.81 7.26
CA LYS A 84 -12.67 -9.18 8.64
C LYS A 84 -11.55 -9.86 9.43
N ASN A 85 -10.53 -10.38 8.76
CA ASN A 85 -9.43 -11.09 9.43
C ASN A 85 -8.48 -10.10 10.11
N GLN A 86 -8.38 -10.18 11.43
CA GLN A 86 -7.56 -9.28 12.24
C GLN A 86 -6.05 -9.44 11.99
N GLY A 87 -5.60 -10.64 11.59
CA GLY A 87 -4.21 -10.93 11.23
C GLY A 87 -3.79 -10.49 9.83
N CYS A 88 -4.70 -9.94 9.02
CA CYS A 88 -4.37 -9.48 7.67
C CYS A 88 -3.50 -8.20 7.72
N ALA A 89 -2.26 -8.29 7.22
CA ALA A 89 -1.34 -7.15 7.23
C ALA A 89 -1.83 -5.98 6.38
N THR A 90 -2.36 -6.24 5.18
CA THR A 90 -3.00 -5.22 4.33
C THR A 90 -4.11 -4.45 5.07
N ARG A 91 -5.01 -5.19 5.75
CA ARG A 91 -6.06 -4.59 6.59
C ARG A 91 -5.47 -3.79 7.75
N GLY A 92 -4.41 -4.31 8.36
CA GLY A 92 -3.70 -3.64 9.45
C GLY A 92 -3.20 -2.26 9.06
N ILE A 93 -2.58 -2.15 7.88
CA ILE A 93 -2.09 -0.89 7.33
C ILE A 93 -3.25 0.05 6.97
N LEU A 94 -4.31 -0.45 6.31
CA LEU A 94 -5.48 0.39 6.01
C LEU A 94 -6.11 0.99 7.27
N ASN A 95 -6.29 0.19 8.33
CA ASN A 95 -7.02 0.65 9.50
C ASN A 95 -6.19 1.47 10.49
N ASN A 96 -4.86 1.33 10.47
CA ASN A 96 -4.00 1.92 11.49
C ASN A 96 -2.79 2.68 10.94
N GLY A 97 -2.62 2.74 9.63
CA GLY A 97 -1.40 3.22 8.99
C GLY A 97 -0.22 2.24 9.13
N HIS A 98 0.96 2.69 8.71
CA HIS A 98 2.20 1.96 8.94
C HIS A 98 2.60 2.18 10.40
N LEU A 99 2.44 1.17 11.26
CA LEU A 99 2.72 1.26 12.71
C LEU A 99 4.09 0.66 13.09
N LEU A 100 4.94 1.43 13.78
CA LEU A 100 6.25 1.01 14.28
C LEU A 100 6.16 -0.22 15.18
N THR A 101 5.10 -0.33 15.98
CA THR A 101 4.87 -1.48 16.87
C THR A 101 4.80 -2.81 16.12
N ARG A 102 4.63 -2.78 14.79
CA ARG A 102 4.60 -3.95 13.92
C ARG A 102 5.88 -4.19 13.14
N SER A 103 6.79 -3.22 13.06
CA SER A 103 8.06 -3.32 12.33
C SER A 103 9.30 -3.28 13.23
N GLY A 104 9.15 -2.81 14.48
CA GLY A 104 10.15 -2.82 15.55
C GLY A 104 11.28 -1.80 15.39
N ARG A 105 11.71 -1.53 14.16
CA ARG A 105 12.81 -0.62 13.86
C ARG A 105 12.50 0.31 12.69
N GLY A 106 11.23 0.57 12.36
CA GLY A 106 10.76 1.43 11.27
C GLY A 106 10.40 0.70 9.98
N HIS A 107 10.01 1.48 8.96
CA HIS A 107 9.35 0.96 7.76
C HIS A 107 10.25 1.04 6.55
N PHE A 108 10.25 -0.04 5.77
CA PHE A 108 11.05 -0.15 4.55
C PHE A 108 10.20 0.10 3.32
N PHE A 109 10.73 0.95 2.45
CA PHE A 109 10.12 1.34 1.20
C PHE A 109 11.15 1.26 0.08
N THR A 110 10.68 1.21 -1.16
CA THR A 110 11.54 1.20 -2.34
C THR A 110 10.91 2.07 -3.43
N PRO A 111 11.69 2.76 -4.28
CA PRO A 111 11.17 3.45 -5.46
C PRO A 111 10.87 2.47 -6.61
N GLN A 112 11.22 1.18 -6.47
CA GLN A 112 11.03 0.18 -7.52
C GLN A 112 9.83 -0.72 -7.24
N THR A 113 8.88 -0.78 -8.17
CA THR A 113 7.69 -1.65 -8.05
C THR A 113 8.04 -3.14 -8.02
N THR A 114 9.11 -3.56 -8.68
CA THR A 114 9.60 -4.95 -8.73
C THR A 114 10.03 -5.44 -7.36
N ILE A 115 10.86 -4.68 -6.67
CA ILE A 115 11.35 -4.98 -5.31
C ILE A 115 10.19 -5.05 -4.31
N ALA A 116 9.21 -4.14 -4.42
CA ALA A 116 8.02 -4.19 -3.57
C ALA A 116 7.18 -5.46 -3.83
N GLN A 117 7.05 -5.89 -5.09
CA GLN A 117 6.36 -7.13 -5.43
C GLN A 117 7.09 -8.38 -4.90
N GLU A 118 8.41 -8.44 -5.04
CA GLU A 118 9.23 -9.53 -4.49
C GLU A 118 9.08 -9.64 -2.97
N TYR A 119 9.09 -8.50 -2.28
CA TYR A 119 8.84 -8.46 -0.85
C TYR A 119 7.42 -8.94 -0.50
N ALA A 120 6.39 -8.52 -1.24
CA ALA A 120 5.02 -9.03 -1.03
C ALA A 120 4.93 -10.56 -1.20
N VAL A 121 5.63 -11.12 -2.19
CA VAL A 121 5.72 -12.58 -2.39
C VAL A 121 6.38 -13.26 -1.20
N SER A 122 7.56 -12.77 -0.77
CA SER A 122 8.29 -13.32 0.38
C SER A 122 7.44 -13.30 1.66
N ARG A 123 6.75 -12.19 1.93
CA ARG A 123 5.85 -12.07 3.08
C ARG A 123 4.66 -13.01 3.00
N SER A 124 4.14 -13.27 1.80
CA SER A 124 3.01 -14.19 1.61
C SER A 124 3.37 -15.66 1.84
N GLN A 125 4.60 -16.05 1.47
CA GLN A 125 5.13 -17.40 1.71
C GLN A 125 5.30 -17.70 3.21
N LEU A 126 5.80 -16.73 3.99
CA LEU A 126 5.98 -16.87 5.44
C LEU A 126 4.67 -17.13 6.20
N HIS A 127 3.53 -16.73 5.65
CA HIS A 127 2.21 -16.94 6.24
C HIS A 127 1.47 -18.17 5.69
N ASN A 128 2.18 -19.11 5.05
CA ASN A 128 1.62 -20.32 4.42
C ASN A 128 0.50 -20.06 3.42
N HIS A 129 0.44 -18.85 2.86
CA HIS A 129 -0.50 -18.51 1.79
C HIS A 129 0.16 -18.77 0.43
N LEU A 130 0.54 -20.04 0.19
CA LEU A 130 1.32 -20.46 -0.97
C LEU A 130 0.60 -20.24 -2.32
N HIS A 131 -0.72 -20.02 -2.31
CA HIS A 131 -1.57 -19.94 -3.50
C HIS A 131 -2.14 -18.54 -3.80
N LEU A 132 -1.55 -17.47 -3.29
CA LEU A 132 -2.05 -16.13 -3.58
C LEU A 132 -1.64 -15.71 -5.01
N SER A 133 -2.63 -15.64 -5.90
CA SER A 133 -2.48 -15.15 -7.29
C SER A 133 -2.36 -13.62 -7.37
N PHE A 134 -2.49 -12.92 -6.25
CA PHE A 134 -2.47 -11.47 -6.17
C PHE A 134 -1.54 -10.99 -5.06
N LEU A 135 -1.02 -9.78 -5.22
CA LEU A 135 -0.13 -9.10 -4.30
C LEU A 135 -0.78 -7.78 -3.88
N SER A 136 -0.57 -7.38 -2.62
CA SER A 136 -0.90 -6.03 -2.14
C SER A 136 0.36 -5.19 -2.13
N VAL A 137 0.31 -4.06 -2.83
CA VAL A 137 1.37 -3.06 -2.82
C VAL A 137 0.77 -1.71 -2.44
N PHE A 138 1.22 -1.15 -1.32
CA PHE A 138 0.93 0.23 -0.96
C PHE A 138 1.84 1.17 -1.74
N ILE A 139 1.27 2.26 -2.23
CA ILE A 139 1.99 3.37 -2.85
C ILE A 139 1.89 4.53 -1.87
N VAL A 140 3.04 5.02 -1.43
CA VAL A 140 3.12 6.00 -0.34
C VAL A 140 3.92 7.22 -0.77
N LYS A 141 3.63 8.35 -0.14
CA LYS A 141 4.57 9.46 0.00
C LYS A 141 5.22 9.38 1.37
N ALA A 142 6.51 9.69 1.44
CA ALA A 142 7.28 9.59 2.68
C ALA A 142 8.18 10.81 2.90
N GLN A 143 8.28 11.24 4.15
CA GLN A 143 9.17 12.30 4.63
C GLN A 143 10.31 11.71 5.46
N ASN A 144 11.33 12.53 5.75
CA ASN A 144 12.47 12.17 6.60
C ASN A 144 13.07 10.81 6.23
N ILE A 145 13.15 10.54 4.93
CA ILE A 145 13.53 9.23 4.42
C ILE A 145 15.04 9.05 4.52
N ILE A 146 15.45 7.91 5.08
CA ILE A 146 16.85 7.57 5.30
C ILE A 146 17.21 6.48 4.29
N LYS A 147 18.31 6.67 3.57
CA LYS A 147 18.82 5.66 2.64
C LYS A 147 19.33 4.44 3.42
N HIS A 148 18.84 3.25 3.10
CA HIS A 148 19.33 2.02 3.72
C HIS A 148 20.67 1.58 3.07
N PRO A 149 21.56 0.86 3.79
CA PRO A 149 22.78 0.31 3.20
C PRO A 149 22.53 -0.67 2.06
N THR A 150 21.43 -1.43 2.12
CA THR A 150 20.97 -2.25 0.99
C THR A 150 20.51 -1.32 -0.14
N PRO A 151 21.06 -1.45 -1.36
CA PRO A 151 20.61 -0.70 -2.52
C PRO A 151 19.08 -0.77 -2.67
N ASP A 152 18.49 0.32 -3.13
CA ASP A 152 17.07 0.43 -3.48
C ASP A 152 16.06 0.29 -2.33
N TYR A 153 16.55 0.18 -1.09
CA TYR A 153 15.72 0.31 0.10
C TYR A 153 15.93 1.65 0.79
N PHE A 154 14.81 2.15 1.28
CA PHE A 154 14.70 3.37 2.04
C PHE A 154 13.96 3.06 3.33
N TYR A 155 14.23 3.88 4.32
CA TYR A 155 13.85 3.63 5.68
C TYR A 155 13.18 4.87 6.27
N VAL A 156 12.05 4.69 6.95
CA VAL A 156 11.35 5.77 7.66
C VAL A 156 11.14 5.34 9.12
N SER A 157 11.63 6.16 10.04
CA SER A 157 11.60 5.87 11.48
C SER A 157 10.36 6.35 12.21
N SER A 158 9.54 7.20 11.60
CA SER A 158 8.30 7.71 12.20
C SER A 158 7.08 7.32 11.39
N ASP A 159 6.04 6.84 12.07
CA ASP A 159 4.76 6.50 11.45
C ASP A 159 4.01 7.73 10.89
N THR A 160 4.31 8.92 11.42
CA THR A 160 3.74 10.19 10.95
C THR A 160 4.29 10.65 9.62
N ASP A 161 5.45 10.12 9.22
CA ASP A 161 6.19 10.55 8.05
C ASP A 161 5.82 9.71 6.82
N ILE A 162 4.72 8.96 6.89
CA ILE A 162 4.28 8.01 5.89
C ILE A 162 2.80 8.28 5.58
N LEU A 163 2.53 8.66 4.34
CA LEU A 163 1.18 8.84 3.82
C LEU A 163 0.88 7.75 2.78
N PRO A 164 0.06 6.73 3.12
CA PRO A 164 -0.40 5.75 2.15
C PRO A 164 -1.41 6.37 1.20
N CYS A 165 -1.04 6.60 -0.06
CA CYS A 165 -1.90 7.26 -1.03
C CYS A 165 -2.76 6.27 -1.81
N PHE A 166 -2.21 5.11 -2.16
CA PHE A 166 -2.92 4.12 -2.94
C PHE A 166 -2.67 2.70 -2.46
N LEU A 167 -3.64 1.83 -2.73
CA LEU A 167 -3.51 0.38 -2.63
C LEU A 167 -3.66 -0.24 -4.02
N ALA A 168 -2.59 -0.88 -4.49
CA ALA A 168 -2.59 -1.64 -5.73
C ALA A 168 -2.80 -3.14 -5.45
N ILE A 169 -3.72 -3.75 -6.18
CA ILE A 169 -3.84 -5.20 -6.34
C ILE A 169 -3.14 -5.58 -7.64
N VAL A 170 -2.08 -6.38 -7.52
CA VAL A 170 -1.23 -6.76 -8.66
C VAL A 170 -1.28 -8.27 -8.85
N ARG A 171 -1.47 -8.76 -10.08
CA ARG A 171 -1.43 -10.19 -10.39
C ARG A 171 -0.02 -10.71 -10.17
N ARG A 172 0.15 -11.86 -9.51
CA ARG A 172 1.44 -12.56 -9.36
C ARG A 172 1.87 -13.17 -10.71
N GLN A 173 3.17 -13.14 -11.00
CA GLN A 173 3.78 -13.81 -12.17
C GLN A 173 3.75 -15.33 -11.99
#